data_AF-A0A931X7D2-F1
#
_entry.id   AF-A0A931X7D2-F1
#
_cell.length_a   1.000
_cell.length_b   1.000
_cell.length_c   1.000
_cell.angle_alpha   90.00
_cell.angle_beta   90.00
_cell.angle_gamma   90.00
#
_symmetry.space_group_name_H-M   'P 1'
#
loop_
_entity.id
_entity.type
_entity.pdbx_description
1 polymer ?
#
loop_
_entity_poly.entity_id
_entity_poly.type
_entity_poly.pdbx_seq_one_letter_code
_entity_poly.pdbx_strand_id
1 'polypeptide(L)'
;MAESPDKIAALADIARALDRLGAAYAVVGGVAVGIRSGVPRATLDTDIAVQSTAHRKALIDALAAAGLRFTGEFAHSLNFRHGSGEPVRIVVDREFDPMIDRAETMEMAGLRLSAS
;
A
#
# COMPACT_ATOMS: atom_id res chain seq x y z
N MET A 1 -10.14 -5.71 -23.73
CA MET A 1 -9.48 -4.41 -23.53
C MET A 1 -8.81 -4.49 -22.17
N ALA A 2 -7.50 -4.35 -22.08
CA ALA A 2 -6.87 -4.28 -20.75
C ALA A 2 -7.31 -2.95 -20.13
N GLU A 3 -8.13 -3.02 -19.07
CA GLU A 3 -8.40 -1.85 -18.25
C GLU A 3 -7.06 -1.22 -17.84
N SER A 4 -6.99 0.11 -17.89
CA SER A 4 -5.83 0.81 -17.33
C SER A 4 -5.75 0.49 -15.84
N PRO A 5 -4.54 0.36 -15.27
CA PRO A 5 -4.38 0.08 -13.85
C PRO A 5 -5.24 0.99 -12.98
N ASP A 6 -6.05 0.38 -12.11
CA ASP A 6 -6.89 1.11 -11.15
C ASP A 6 -6.17 1.20 -9.81
N LYS A 7 -5.59 2.37 -9.56
CA LYS A 7 -4.87 2.71 -8.31
C LYS A 7 -5.81 2.83 -7.11
N ILE A 8 -7.02 3.34 -7.31
CA ILE A 8 -7.98 3.57 -6.21
C ILE A 8 -8.51 2.23 -5.71
N ALA A 9 -8.86 1.33 -6.63
CA ALA A 9 -9.26 -0.04 -6.26
C ALA A 9 -8.13 -0.77 -5.53
N ALA A 10 -6.89 -0.68 -6.04
CA ALA A 10 -5.73 -1.31 -5.38
C ALA A 10 -5.51 -0.78 -3.96
N LEU A 11 -5.51 0.54 -3.77
CA LEU A 11 -5.40 1.16 -2.45
C LEU A 11 -6.51 0.70 -1.50
N ALA A 12 -7.76 0.65 -1.98
CA ALA A 12 -8.90 0.22 -1.19
C ALA A 12 -8.75 -1.22 -0.67
N ASP A 13 -8.35 -2.14 -1.56
CA ASP A 13 -8.27 -3.56 -1.21
C ASP A 13 -7.04 -3.85 -0.34
N ILE A 14 -5.92 -3.16 -0.55
CA ILE A 14 -4.75 -3.23 0.33
C ILE A 14 -5.10 -2.70 1.73
N ALA A 15 -5.70 -1.51 1.82
CA ALA A 15 -6.11 -0.91 3.08
C ALA A 15 -6.99 -1.87 3.89
N ARG A 16 -8.04 -2.41 3.26
CA ARG A 16 -8.92 -3.41 3.89
C ARG A 16 -8.21 -4.70 4.29
N ALA A 17 -7.20 -5.14 3.54
CA ALA A 17 -6.45 -6.35 3.87
C ALA A 17 -5.55 -6.13 5.09
N LEU A 18 -4.87 -4.98 5.14
CA LEU A 18 -3.99 -4.61 6.25
C LEU A 18 -4.78 -4.30 7.52
N ASP A 19 -5.92 -3.62 7.41
CA ASP A 19 -6.85 -3.38 8.52
C ASP A 19 -7.35 -4.70 9.12
N ARG A 20 -7.75 -5.67 8.28
CA ARG A 20 -8.19 -7.00 8.73
C ARG A 20 -7.07 -7.80 9.38
N LEU A 21 -5.83 -7.60 8.93
CA LEU A 21 -4.64 -8.20 9.54
C LEU A 21 -4.25 -7.51 10.85
N GLY A 22 -4.75 -6.30 11.12
CA GLY A 22 -4.31 -5.47 12.24
C GLY A 22 -2.90 -4.90 12.06
N ALA A 23 -2.43 -4.80 10.82
CA ALA A 23 -1.12 -4.24 10.50
C ALA A 23 -1.22 -2.73 10.35
N ALA A 24 -0.43 -1.96 11.11
CA ALA A 24 -0.33 -0.51 10.93
C ALA A 24 0.44 -0.18 9.64
N TYR A 25 -0.09 0.75 8.84
CA TYR A 25 0.48 1.13 7.55
C TYR A 25 0.27 2.61 7.23
N ALA A 26 1.05 3.08 6.25
CA ALA A 26 0.91 4.40 5.66
C ALA A 26 1.13 4.34 4.14
N VAL A 27 0.37 5.13 3.39
CA VAL A 27 0.66 5.37 1.96
C VAL A 27 1.93 6.21 1.86
N VAL A 28 2.87 5.80 1.00
CA VAL A 28 4.16 6.51 0.80
C VAL A 28 4.42 6.79 -0.67
N GLY A 29 5.62 7.29 -0.97
CA GLY A 29 6.08 7.51 -2.33
C GLY A 29 5.29 8.59 -3.07
N GLY A 30 5.23 8.48 -4.39
CA GLY A 30 4.63 9.54 -5.21
C GLY A 30 3.11 9.69 -5.04
N VAL A 31 2.41 8.65 -4.57
CA VAL A 31 0.97 8.71 -4.28
C VAL A 31 0.75 9.63 -3.08
N ALA A 32 1.48 9.44 -1.98
CA ALA A 32 1.42 10.31 -0.81
C ALA A 32 1.74 11.78 -1.16
N VAL A 33 2.76 12.01 -2.01
CA VAL A 33 3.10 13.35 -2.49
C VAL A 33 1.96 13.96 -3.31
N GLY A 34 1.33 13.19 -4.20
CA GLY A 34 0.18 13.63 -4.98
C GLY A 34 -1.01 14.04 -4.10
N ILE A 35 -1.33 13.22 -3.09
CA ILE A 35 -2.39 13.48 -2.11
C ILE A 35 -2.12 14.81 -1.37
N ARG A 36 -0.90 14.97 -0.86
CA ARG A 36 -0.56 16.12 0.00
C ARG A 36 -0.38 17.43 -0.78
N SER A 37 0.11 17.36 -2.01
CA SER A 37 0.32 18.56 -2.84
C SER A 37 -0.91 18.98 -3.64
N GLY A 38 -1.92 18.11 -3.79
CA GLY A 38 -3.06 18.33 -4.68
C GLY A 38 -2.69 18.33 -6.17
N VAL A 39 -1.44 18.02 -6.52
CA VAL A 39 -0.95 17.99 -7.90
C VAL A 39 -0.78 16.53 -8.34
N PRO A 40 -1.38 16.11 -9.46
CA PRO A 40 -1.18 14.76 -9.99
C PRO A 40 0.30 14.49 -10.26
N ARG A 41 0.84 13.45 -9.62
CA ARG A 41 2.15 12.87 -9.96
C ARG A 41 1.89 11.55 -10.67
N ALA A 42 2.48 11.39 -11.86
CA ALA A 42 2.55 10.07 -12.47
C ALA A 42 3.44 9.18 -11.59
N THR A 43 2.86 8.14 -10.98
CA THR A 43 3.60 7.13 -10.23
C THR A 43 3.46 5.79 -10.93
N LEU A 44 4.59 5.11 -11.09
CA LEU A 44 4.62 3.79 -11.69
C LEU A 44 3.96 2.76 -10.77
N ASP A 45 4.23 2.88 -9.47
CA ASP A 45 3.79 1.92 -8.44
C ASP A 45 2.94 2.59 -7.35
N THR A 46 2.15 1.78 -6.66
CA THR A 46 1.50 2.13 -5.40
C THR A 46 2.35 1.60 -4.23
N ASP A 47 2.97 2.51 -3.48
CA ASP A 47 3.84 2.16 -2.35
C ASP A 47 3.10 2.31 -1.01
N ILE A 48 3.13 1.26 -0.20
CA ILE A 48 2.58 1.24 1.16
C ILE A 48 3.69 0.81 2.13
N ALA A 49 3.98 1.63 3.13
CA ALA A 49 4.85 1.23 4.23
C ALA A 49 4.04 0.55 5.33
N VAL A 50 4.54 -0.57 5.85
CA VAL A 50 3.94 -1.31 6.97
C VAL A 50 4.97 -1.40 8.09
N GLN A 51 4.52 -1.38 9.35
CA GLN A 51 5.41 -1.48 10.51
C GLN A 51 6.39 -2.66 10.34
N SER A 52 7.67 -2.41 10.64
CA SER A 52 8.76 -3.37 10.44
C SER A 52 8.60 -4.66 11.27
N THR A 53 7.78 -4.62 12.32
CA THR A 53 7.40 -5.75 13.17
C THR A 53 6.38 -6.69 12.52
N ALA A 54 5.72 -6.28 11.43
CA ALA A 54 4.74 -7.10 10.75
C ALA A 54 5.39 -8.34 10.11
N HIS A 55 4.79 -9.51 10.35
CA HIS A 55 5.29 -10.76 9.79
C HIS A 55 5.07 -10.82 8.28
N ARG A 56 6.17 -10.88 7.51
CA ARG A 56 6.16 -10.93 6.05
C ARG A 56 5.24 -12.01 5.48
N LYS A 57 5.29 -13.22 6.03
CA LYS A 57 4.42 -14.31 5.57
C LYS A 57 2.94 -13.97 5.75
N ALA A 58 2.57 -13.38 6.90
CA ALA A 58 1.20 -12.97 7.16
C ALA A 58 0.74 -11.86 6.19
N LEU A 59 1.62 -10.93 5.83
CA LEU A 59 1.35 -9.92 4.80
C LEU A 59 1.10 -10.56 3.43
N ILE A 60 1.96 -11.50 3.01
CA ILE A 60 1.79 -12.21 1.74
C ILE A 60 0.47 -12.97 1.71
N ASP A 61 0.17 -13.75 2.76
CA ASP A 61 -1.05 -14.54 2.85
C ASP A 61 -2.31 -13.64 2.83
N ALA A 62 -2.31 -12.54 3.60
CA ALA A 62 -3.44 -11.62 3.67
C ALA A 62 -3.69 -10.88 2.35
N LEU A 63 -2.63 -10.40 1.69
CA LEU A 63 -2.75 -9.71 0.40
C LEU A 63 -3.12 -10.68 -0.73
N ALA A 64 -2.62 -11.92 -0.69
CA ALA A 64 -3.06 -12.97 -1.61
C ALA A 64 -4.54 -13.30 -1.43
N ALA A 65 -5.02 -13.39 -0.19
CA ALA A 65 -6.45 -13.58 0.11
C ALA A 65 -7.32 -12.39 -0.33
N ALA A 66 -6.73 -11.19 -0.44
CA ALA A 66 -7.37 -10.01 -1.00
C ALA A 66 -7.29 -9.94 -2.55
N GLY A 67 -6.76 -10.96 -3.20
CA GLY A 67 -6.69 -11.04 -4.67
C GLY A 67 -5.44 -10.42 -5.29
N LEU A 68 -4.46 -9.98 -4.50
CA LEU A 68 -3.18 -9.54 -5.01
C LEU A 68 -2.28 -10.73 -5.30
N ARG A 69 -1.66 -10.76 -6.48
CA ARG A 69 -0.67 -11.78 -6.82
C ARG A 69 0.70 -11.35 -6.32
N PHE A 70 1.33 -12.14 -5.47
CA PHE A 70 2.72 -11.95 -5.07
C PHE A 70 3.68 -12.15 -6.26
N THR A 71 4.64 -11.25 -6.42
CA THR A 71 5.58 -11.25 -7.55
C THR A 71 7.05 -11.27 -7.15
N GLY A 72 7.38 -11.01 -5.89
CA GLY A 72 8.76 -11.11 -5.41
C GLY A 72 8.96 -10.52 -4.02
N GLU A 73 10.02 -10.98 -3.36
CA GLU A 73 10.47 -10.51 -2.05
C GLU A 73 11.90 -10.02 -2.15
N PHE A 74 12.15 -8.89 -1.51
CA PHE A 74 13.44 -8.20 -1.45
C PHE A 74 13.79 -7.91 0.01
N ALA A 75 14.97 -7.35 0.28
CA ALA A 75 15.43 -7.07 1.64
C ALA A 75 14.43 -6.21 2.45
N HIS A 76 13.85 -5.19 1.82
CA HIS A 76 12.97 -4.21 2.48
C HIS A 76 11.59 -4.08 1.84
N SER A 77 11.24 -4.95 0.89
CA SER A 77 9.94 -4.88 0.23
C SER A 77 9.40 -6.23 -0.22
N LEU A 78 8.09 -6.25 -0.38
CA LEU A 78 7.32 -7.30 -1.02
C LEU A 78 6.58 -6.68 -2.20
N ASN A 79 6.71 -7.28 -3.37
CA ASN A 79 6.09 -6.79 -4.60
C ASN A 79 4.89 -7.66 -4.95
N PHE A 80 3.82 -7.01 -5.36
CA PHE A 80 2.57 -7.63 -5.76
C PHE A 80 2.03 -6.99 -7.04
N ARG A 81 1.05 -7.66 -7.64
CA ARG A 81 0.23 -7.12 -8.72
C ARG A 81 -1.25 -7.29 -8.39
N HIS A 82 -1.98 -6.18 -8.38
CA HIS A 82 -3.42 -6.17 -8.18
C HIS A 82 -4.16 -6.75 -9.40
N GLY A 83 -5.41 -7.19 -9.21
CA GLY A 83 -6.26 -7.72 -10.28
C GLY A 83 -6.48 -6.73 -11.44
N SER A 84 -6.48 -5.42 -11.14
CA SER A 84 -6.55 -4.33 -12.15
C SER A 84 -5.25 -4.15 -12.95
N GLY A 85 -4.17 -4.85 -12.60
CA GLY A 85 -2.85 -4.69 -13.21
C GLY A 85 -1.94 -3.67 -12.53
N GLU A 86 -2.42 -2.96 -11.51
CA GLU A 86 -1.63 -2.02 -10.72
C GLU A 86 -0.47 -2.73 -9.99
N PRO A 87 0.78 -2.29 -10.18
CA PRO A 87 1.91 -2.75 -9.38
C PRO A 87 1.86 -2.16 -7.97
N VAL A 88 2.04 -3.02 -6.98
CA VAL A 88 1.94 -2.68 -5.56
C VAL A 88 3.24 -3.07 -4.87
N ARG A 89 3.79 -2.18 -4.07
CA ARG A 89 4.97 -2.44 -3.25
C ARG A 89 4.62 -2.22 -1.79
N ILE A 90 4.84 -3.25 -0.99
CA ILE A 90 4.78 -3.18 0.47
C ILE A 90 6.21 -3.00 0.97
N VAL A 91 6.49 -1.85 1.56
CA VAL A 91 7.76 -1.54 2.21
C VAL A 91 7.69 -2.01 3.66
N VAL A 92 8.67 -2.82 4.06
CA VAL A 92 8.82 -3.32 5.44
C VAL A 92 10.23 -2.93 5.88
N ASP A 93 10.34 -1.73 6.42
CA ASP A 93 11.61 -1.12 6.80
C ASP A 93 11.43 -0.25 8.05
N ARG A 94 12.34 -0.42 9.01
CA ARG A 94 12.30 0.22 10.33
C ARG A 94 12.44 1.74 10.24
N GLU A 95 13.04 2.26 9.17
CA GLU A 95 13.14 3.71 8.96
C GLU A 95 11.76 4.38 8.80
N PHE A 96 10.74 3.62 8.36
CA PHE A 96 9.38 4.13 8.20
C PHE A 96 8.54 4.03 9.46
N ASP A 97 8.94 3.25 10.48
CA ASP A 97 8.13 3.03 11.69
C ASP A 97 7.71 4.35 12.37
N PRO A 98 8.61 5.33 12.63
CA PRO A 98 8.22 6.57 13.29
C PRO A 98 7.24 7.40 12.46
N MET A 99 7.24 7.24 11.13
CA MET A 99 6.34 7.94 10.22
C MET A 99 4.97 7.26 10.21
N ILE A 100 4.93 5.92 10.21
CA ILE A 100 3.69 5.13 10.30
C ILE A 100 2.98 5.41 11.63
N ASP A 101 3.71 5.49 12.75
CA ASP A 101 3.15 5.80 14.06
C ASP A 101 2.51 7.20 14.14
N ARG A 102 2.92 8.10 13.25
CA ARG A 102 2.42 9.48 13.14
C ARG A 102 1.44 9.69 11.99
N ALA A 103 1.14 8.64 11.22
CA ALA A 103 0.30 8.77 10.03
C ALA A 103 -1.12 9.17 10.42
N GLU A 104 -1.65 10.20 9.75
CA GLU A 104 -3.00 10.69 9.96
C GLU A 104 -3.96 9.98 9.02
N THR A 105 -5.14 9.59 9.52
CA THR A 105 -6.19 9.04 8.66
C THR A 105 -6.84 10.15 7.84
N MET A 106 -6.80 10.03 6.53
CA MET A 106 -7.43 10.90 5.55
C MET A 106 -8.55 10.16 4.82
N GLU A 107 -9.65 10.84 4.51
CA GLU A 107 -10.67 10.31 3.60
C GLU A 107 -10.42 10.72 2.15
N MET A 108 -10.34 9.75 1.24
CA MET A 108 -10.25 9.97 -0.21
C MET A 108 -11.25 9.10 -0.95
N ALA A 109 -12.13 9.71 -1.75
CA ALA A 109 -13.12 8.99 -2.57
C ALA A 109 -13.97 7.96 -1.78
N GLY A 110 -14.21 8.20 -0.48
CA GLY A 110 -14.91 7.28 0.41
C GLY A 110 -14.04 6.20 1.09
N LEU A 111 -12.72 6.23 0.89
CA LEU A 111 -11.73 5.37 1.55
C LEU A 111 -11.06 6.12 2.70
N ARG A 112 -10.93 5.48 3.87
CA ARG A 112 -10.06 5.96 4.96
C ARG A 112 -8.67 5.38 4.76
N LEU A 113 -7.68 6.24 4.58
CA LEU A 113 -6.28 5.89 4.36
C LEU A 113 -5.41 6.63 5.37
N SER A 114 -4.51 5.95 6.06
CA SER A 114 -3.47 6.63 6.86
C SER A 114 -2.34 7.12 5.94
N ALA A 115 -1.98 8.39 6.04
CA ALA A 115 -0.96 9.05 5.22
C ALA A 115 -0.05 9.95 6.09
N SER A 116 1.18 10.19 5.65
CA SER A 116 2.24 10.88 6.44
C SER A 116 3.12 11.77 5.58
#